data_AF-A0A7C1HMA1-F1
#
_entry.id   AF-A0A7C1HMA1-F1
#
_cell.length_a   1.000
_cell.length_b   1.000
_cell.length_c   1.000
_cell.angle_alpha   90.00
_cell.angle_beta   90.00
_cell.angle_gamma   90.00
#
_symmetry.space_group_name_H-M   'P 1'
#
loop_
_entity.id
_entity.type
_entity.pdbx_description
1 polymer ?
#
loop_
_entity_poly.entity_id
_entity_poly.type
_entity_poly.pdbx_seq_one_letter_code
_entity_poly.pdbx_strand_id
1 'polypeptide(L)'
;MTQKKRNIEFDQSVDENGNILSLRDFIDGNLLTKKFVLKQSKFILLLVLIAFISIANRNHAEKMVIHLNQLQKDVKELRSHSITISADLIKTSRQSEVVRMVNRYDLGLHENLEPPKKLIIDEK
;
A
#
# COMPACT_ATOMS: atom_id res chain seq x y z
N MET A 1 61.42 -35.69 -45.65
CA MET A 1 60.57 -36.65 -44.93
C MET A 1 59.77 -35.88 -43.89
N THR A 2 58.45 -35.77 -44.12
CA THR A 2 57.55 -34.83 -43.44
C THR A 2 56.98 -35.40 -42.14
N GLN A 3 57.17 -34.67 -41.04
CA GLN A 3 56.54 -34.93 -39.75
C GLN A 3 55.05 -34.54 -39.80
N LYS A 4 54.16 -35.54 -39.75
CA LYS A 4 52.69 -35.34 -39.72
C LYS A 4 52.22 -35.21 -38.27
N LYS A 5 51.94 -33.97 -37.84
CA LYS A 5 51.20 -33.71 -36.58
C LYS A 5 49.79 -34.28 -36.72
N ARG A 6 49.42 -35.18 -35.81
CA ARG A 6 48.06 -35.72 -35.69
C ARG A 6 47.21 -34.69 -34.95
N ASN A 7 46.18 -34.19 -35.62
CA ASN A 7 45.17 -33.34 -35.02
C ASN A 7 44.29 -34.21 -34.11
N ILE A 8 44.01 -33.70 -32.93
CA ILE A 8 43.09 -34.31 -31.98
C ILE A 8 41.72 -33.77 -32.39
N GLU A 9 40.99 -34.61 -33.10
CA GLU A 9 39.62 -34.34 -33.54
C GLU A 9 38.73 -34.37 -32.29
N PHE A 10 38.16 -33.23 -31.94
CA PHE A 10 37.19 -33.13 -30.85
C PHE A 10 35.86 -33.65 -31.41
N ASP A 11 35.60 -34.93 -31.19
CA ASP A 11 34.32 -35.55 -31.52
C ASP A 11 33.23 -34.90 -30.66
N GLN A 12 32.34 -34.14 -31.30
CA GLN A 12 31.15 -33.60 -30.67
C GLN A 12 29.95 -34.43 -31.11
N SER A 13 29.93 -35.68 -30.69
CA SER A 13 28.72 -36.47 -30.60
C SER A 13 28.02 -36.10 -29.28
N VAL A 14 27.00 -35.24 -29.37
CA VAL A 14 26.03 -35.06 -28.28
C VAL A 14 24.69 -35.55 -28.79
N ASP A 15 24.31 -36.66 -28.17
CA ASP A 15 23.19 -37.55 -28.47
C ASP A 15 21.85 -36.86 -28.69
N GLU A 16 21.14 -37.35 -29.70
CA GLU A 16 19.70 -37.17 -29.85
C GLU A 16 18.94 -37.98 -28.77
N ASN A 17 17.83 -37.39 -28.32
CA ASN A 17 16.71 -37.98 -27.57
C ASN A 17 16.81 -37.99 -26.04
N GLY A 18 16.39 -36.87 -25.45
CA GLY A 18 16.02 -36.77 -24.04
C GLY A 18 15.22 -35.51 -23.75
N ASN A 19 13.89 -35.60 -23.85
CA ASN A 19 12.88 -34.78 -23.16
C ASN A 19 12.97 -33.23 -23.29
N ILE A 20 12.08 -32.69 -24.13
CA ILE A 20 11.38 -31.39 -24.03
C ILE A 20 12.00 -30.39 -23.01
N LEU A 21 12.88 -29.50 -23.50
CA LEU A 21 13.46 -28.37 -22.75
C LEU A 21 14.06 -28.70 -21.36
N SER A 22 15.31 -29.16 -21.35
CA SER A 22 16.11 -29.30 -20.13
C SER A 22 16.41 -27.94 -19.48
N LEU A 23 15.98 -27.75 -18.21
CA LEU A 23 16.33 -26.58 -17.38
C LEU A 23 17.85 -26.38 -17.25
N ARG A 24 18.62 -27.46 -17.41
CA ARG A 24 20.08 -27.43 -17.40
C ARG A 24 20.64 -26.64 -18.58
N ASP A 25 20.08 -26.81 -19.77
CA ASP A 25 20.50 -26.07 -20.97
C ASP A 25 20.13 -24.57 -20.93
N PHE A 26 19.10 -24.22 -20.14
CA PHE A 26 18.73 -22.83 -19.87
C PHE A 26 19.72 -22.14 -18.93
N ILE A 27 20.16 -22.84 -17.86
CA ILE A 27 21.16 -22.32 -16.91
C ILE A 27 22.56 -22.34 -17.51
N ASP A 28 22.92 -23.39 -18.27
CA ASP A 28 24.22 -23.53 -18.93
C ASP A 28 24.41 -22.55 -20.10
N GLY A 29 23.40 -21.72 -20.42
CA GLY A 29 23.53 -20.63 -21.40
C GLY A 29 23.63 -21.10 -22.86
N ASN A 30 23.52 -22.40 -23.11
CA ASN A 30 23.50 -22.97 -24.46
C ASN A 30 22.29 -22.45 -25.26
N LEU A 31 21.17 -22.19 -24.58
CA LEU A 31 19.98 -21.56 -25.15
C LEU A 31 20.24 -20.09 -25.58
N LEU A 32 21.09 -19.37 -24.84
CA LEU A 32 21.46 -17.98 -25.13
C LEU A 32 22.46 -17.86 -26.28
N THR A 33 23.25 -18.89 -26.53
CA THR A 33 24.27 -18.95 -27.60
C THR A 33 23.69 -19.33 -28.97
N LYS A 34 22.40 -19.70 -29.03
CA LYS A 34 21.72 -19.95 -30.31
C LYS A 34 21.79 -18.70 -31.19
N LYS A 35 22.24 -18.87 -32.45
CA LYS A 35 22.41 -17.77 -33.44
C LYS A 35 21.19 -16.85 -33.58
N PHE A 36 19.99 -17.39 -33.34
CA PHE A 36 18.73 -16.64 -33.32
C PHE A 36 18.66 -15.62 -32.16
N VAL A 37 19.05 -16.03 -30.95
CA VAL A 37 19.04 -15.21 -29.73
C VAL A 37 20.08 -14.09 -29.83
N LEU A 38 21.27 -14.39 -30.34
CA LEU A 38 22.32 -13.38 -30.58
C LEU A 38 21.86 -12.31 -31.58
N LYS A 39 21.14 -12.71 -32.65
CA LYS A 39 20.57 -11.78 -33.66
C LYS A 39 19.48 -10.86 -33.07
N GLN A 40 18.78 -11.30 -32.02
CA GLN A 40 17.69 -10.58 -31.36
C GLN A 40 18.05 -10.05 -29.97
N SER A 41 19.34 -9.99 -29.65
CA SER A 41 19.85 -9.54 -28.34
C SER A 41 19.28 -8.20 -27.88
N LYS A 42 19.10 -7.23 -28.79
CA LYS A 42 18.45 -5.94 -28.49
C LYS A 42 17.02 -6.08 -27.98
N PHE A 43 16.25 -7.02 -28.52
CA PHE A 43 14.87 -7.27 -28.11
C PHE A 43 14.80 -7.96 -26.74
N ILE A 44 15.69 -8.93 -26.49
CA ILE A 44 15.77 -9.60 -25.19
C ILE A 44 16.18 -8.62 -24.09
N LEU A 45 17.12 -7.72 -24.39
CA LEU A 45 17.52 -6.66 -23.47
C LEU A 45 16.36 -5.72 -23.14
N LEU A 46 15.49 -5.40 -24.11
CA LEU A 46 14.27 -4.65 -23.87
C LEU A 46 13.31 -5.40 -22.91
N LEU A 47 13.11 -6.71 -23.12
CA LEU A 47 12.26 -7.52 -22.24
C LEU A 47 12.81 -7.58 -20.82
N VAL A 48 14.12 -7.75 -20.67
CA VAL A 48 14.80 -7.72 -19.36
C VAL A 48 14.61 -6.36 -18.70
N LEU A 49 14.76 -5.26 -19.43
CA LEU A 49 14.52 -3.91 -18.91
C LEU A 49 13.08 -3.75 -18.41
N ILE A 50 12.09 -4.18 -19.20
CA ILE A 50 10.67 -4.14 -18.82
C ILE A 50 10.42 -5.00 -17.58
N ALA A 51 11.04 -6.18 -17.50
CA ALA A 51 10.95 -7.05 -16.33
C ALA A 51 11.48 -6.35 -15.07
N PHE A 52 12.65 -5.71 -15.15
CA PHE A 52 13.21 -4.92 -14.03
C PHE A 52 12.28 -3.78 -13.61
N ILE A 53 11.77 -3.00 -14.56
CA ILE A 53 10.81 -1.91 -14.29
C ILE A 53 9.55 -2.46 -13.62
N SER A 54 9.06 -3.62 -14.07
CA SER A 54 7.85 -4.25 -13.53
C SER A 54 8.04 -4.72 -12.09
N ILE A 55 9.20 -5.30 -11.78
CA ILE A 55 9.56 -5.71 -10.40
C ILE A 55 9.66 -4.46 -9.50
N ALA A 56 10.33 -3.41 -9.98
CA ALA A 56 10.46 -2.16 -9.23
C ALA A 56 9.10 -1.51 -8.94
N ASN A 57 8.24 -1.39 -9.96
CA ASN A 57 6.89 -0.85 -9.81
C ASN A 57 6.03 -1.69 -8.87
N ARG A 58 6.12 -3.02 -8.96
CA ARG A 58 5.38 -3.92 -8.07
C ARG A 58 5.74 -3.69 -6.61
N ASN A 59 7.03 -3.63 -6.29
CA ASN A 59 7.50 -3.38 -4.92
C ASN A 59 7.09 -1.98 -4.42
N HIS A 60 7.04 -0.99 -5.30
CA HIS A 60 6.58 0.35 -4.94
C HIS A 60 5.08 0.39 -4.64
N ALA A 61 4.27 -0.26 -5.48
CA ALA A 61 2.83 -0.37 -5.29
C ALA A 61 2.48 -1.07 -3.98
N GLU A 62 3.19 -2.15 -3.64
CA GLU A 62 2.97 -2.88 -2.39
C GLU A 62 3.22 -1.99 -1.15
N LYS A 63 4.33 -1.24 -1.15
CA LYS A 63 4.62 -0.28 -0.06
C LYS A 63 3.56 0.82 0.03
N MET A 64 3.09 1.32 -1.11
CA MET A 64 2.05 2.36 -1.17
C MET A 64 0.72 1.86 -0.59
N VAL A 65 0.34 0.61 -0.88
CA VAL A 65 -0.87 -0.01 -0.34
C VAL A 65 -0.78 -0.14 1.18
N ILE A 66 0.36 -0.54 1.73
CA ILE A 66 0.57 -0.62 3.19
C ILE A 66 0.41 0.76 3.83
N HIS A 67 1.05 1.78 3.26
CA HIS A 67 0.95 3.15 3.78
C HIS A 67 -0.49 3.69 3.69
N LEU A 68 -1.19 3.42 2.59
CA LEU A 68 -2.57 3.84 2.42
C LEU A 68 -3.51 3.20 3.46
N ASN A 69 -3.32 1.92 3.76
CA ASN A 69 -4.07 1.24 4.82
C ASN A 69 -3.81 1.87 6.20
N GLN A 70 -2.54 2.18 6.50
CA GLN A 70 -2.18 2.86 7.75
C GLN A 70 -2.87 4.23 7.85
N LEU A 71 -2.77 5.04 6.80
CA LEU A 71 -3.35 6.37 6.76
C LEU A 71 -4.88 6.36 6.87
N GLN A 72 -5.55 5.39 6.23
CA GLN A 72 -6.99 5.21 6.37
C GLN A 72 -7.40 4.85 7.80
N LYS A 73 -6.61 4.02 8.47
CA LYS A 73 -6.83 3.68 9.88
C LYS A 73 -6.71 4.91 10.77
N ASP A 74 -5.67 5.71 10.56
CA ASP A 74 -5.43 6.94 11.34
C ASP A 74 -6.57 7.94 11.15
N VAL A 75 -7.06 8.13 9.91
CA VAL A 75 -8.22 8.98 9.63
C VAL A 75 -9.48 8.47 10.34
N LYS A 76 -9.70 7.15 10.36
CA LYS A 76 -10.85 6.54 11.05
C LYS A 76 -10.76 6.75 12.56
N GLU A 77 -9.58 6.60 13.13
CA GLU A 77 -9.31 6.84 14.55
C GLU A 77 -9.55 8.31 14.92
N LEU A 78 -9.02 9.25 14.13
CA LEU A 78 -9.23 10.69 14.32
C LEU A 78 -10.71 11.07 14.26
N ARG A 79 -11.46 10.50 13.31
CA ARG A 79 -12.92 10.70 13.22
C ARG A 79 -13.63 10.16 14.46
N SER A 80 -13.23 9.00 14.96
CA SER A 80 -13.82 8.45 16.19
C SER A 80 -13.53 9.37 17.37
N HIS A 81 -12.29 9.84 17.53
CA HIS A 81 -11.91 10.75 18.60
C HIS A 81 -12.68 12.07 18.55
N SER A 82 -12.88 12.66 17.37
CA SER A 82 -13.62 13.92 17.26
C SER A 82 -15.10 13.75 17.64
N ILE A 83 -15.71 12.63 17.28
CA ILE A 83 -17.07 12.28 17.68
C ILE A 83 -17.15 12.10 19.20
N THR A 84 -16.21 11.36 19.80
CA THR A 84 -16.16 11.15 21.25
C THR A 84 -16.00 12.48 22.00
N ILE A 85 -15.04 13.32 21.62
CA ILE A 85 -14.83 14.63 22.27
C ILE A 85 -16.08 15.51 22.15
N SER A 86 -16.71 15.52 20.98
CA SER A 86 -17.96 16.28 20.78
C SER A 86 -19.09 15.74 21.66
N ALA A 87 -19.21 14.42 21.80
CA ALA A 87 -20.19 13.80 22.66
C ALA A 87 -19.95 14.10 24.15
N ASP A 88 -18.69 14.10 24.59
CA ASP A 88 -18.31 14.48 25.96
C ASP A 88 -18.63 15.95 26.25
N LEU A 89 -18.40 16.83 25.28
CA LEU A 89 -18.79 18.24 25.39
C LEU A 89 -20.32 18.37 25.51
N ILE A 90 -21.10 17.74 24.62
CA ILE A 90 -22.57 17.77 24.66
C ILE A 90 -23.11 17.21 25.98
N LYS A 91 -22.50 16.14 26.49
CA LYS A 91 -22.86 15.56 27.79
C LYS A 91 -22.61 16.56 28.91
N THR A 92 -21.46 17.23 28.91
CA THR A 92 -21.10 18.20 29.95
C THR A 92 -21.95 19.46 29.87
N SER A 93 -22.26 19.95 28.66
CA SER A 93 -23.08 21.14 28.43
C SER A 93 -24.58 20.88 28.48
N ARG A 94 -25.02 19.64 28.73
CA ARG A 94 -26.44 19.30 28.83
C ARG A 94 -27.05 20.00 30.04
N GLN A 95 -28.17 20.68 29.85
CA GLN A 95 -28.87 21.41 30.92
C GLN A 95 -29.09 20.55 32.17
N SER A 96 -29.45 19.27 32.01
CA SER A 96 -29.64 18.35 33.13
C SER A 96 -28.35 17.98 33.89
N GLU A 97 -27.19 17.95 33.23
CA GLU A 97 -25.88 17.80 33.89
C GLU A 97 -25.46 19.09 34.57
N VAL A 98 -25.69 20.24 33.93
CA VAL A 98 -25.41 21.56 34.50
C VAL A 98 -26.24 21.79 35.77
N VAL A 99 -27.54 21.48 35.75
CA VAL A 99 -28.42 21.54 36.94
C VAL A 99 -27.93 20.58 38.03
N ARG A 100 -27.49 19.36 37.67
CA ARG A 100 -26.86 18.44 38.64
C ARG A 100 -25.60 19.02 39.27
N MET A 101 -24.73 19.64 38.48
CA MET A 101 -23.50 20.28 38.97
C MET A 101 -23.84 21.47 39.87
N VAL A 102 -24.79 22.31 39.48
CA VAL A 102 -25.28 23.46 40.26
C VAL A 102 -25.80 23.02 41.63
N ASN A 103 -26.61 21.95 41.68
CA ASN A 103 -27.11 21.39 42.92
C ASN A 103 -25.99 20.75 43.76
N ARG A 104 -24.98 20.14 43.13
CA ARG A 104 -23.84 19.54 43.84
C ARG A 104 -22.92 20.59 44.48
N TYR A 105 -22.71 21.72 43.81
CA TYR A 105 -21.89 22.82 44.32
C TYR A 105 -22.67 23.84 45.17
N ASP A 106 -23.94 23.55 45.44
CA ASP A 106 -24.85 24.37 46.26
C ASP A 106 -24.90 25.84 45.84
N LEU A 107 -24.89 26.09 44.52
CA LEU A 107 -24.82 27.43 43.95
C LEU A 107 -26.14 28.23 44.05
N GLY A 108 -27.21 27.63 44.59
CA GLY A 108 -28.51 28.28 44.82
C GLY A 108 -29.26 28.71 43.54
N LEU A 109 -28.83 28.24 42.37
CA LEU A 109 -29.42 28.57 41.07
C LEU A 109 -30.51 27.53 40.72
N HIS A 110 -31.69 28.01 40.32
CA HIS A 110 -32.82 27.16 39.92
C HIS A 110 -33.13 27.33 38.43
N GLU A 111 -33.57 26.24 37.78
CA GLU A 111 -33.96 26.26 36.37
C GLU A 111 -35.22 27.09 36.20
N ASN A 112 -35.20 28.06 35.27
CA ASN A 112 -36.36 28.87 34.95
C ASN A 112 -37.30 28.06 34.05
N LEU A 113 -38.40 27.57 34.62
CA LEU A 113 -39.42 26.77 33.92
C LEU A 113 -40.43 27.62 33.14
N GLU A 114 -40.45 28.94 33.34
CA GLU A 114 -41.35 29.85 32.63
C GLU A 114 -40.66 30.47 31.40
N PRO A 115 -41.33 30.48 30.23
CA PRO A 115 -40.78 31.11 29.04
C PRO A 115 -40.63 32.64 29.25
N PRO A 116 -39.56 33.25 28.70
CA PRO A 116 -39.30 34.68 28.87
C PRO A 116 -40.42 35.50 28.22
N LYS A 117 -41.02 36.41 29.01
CA LYS A 117 -42.09 37.31 28.53
C LYS A 117 -41.46 38.48 27.77
N LYS A 118 -41.91 38.71 26.54
CA LYS A 118 -41.52 39.91 25.78
C LYS A 118 -42.17 41.13 26.43
N LEU A 119 -41.36 42.06 26.91
CA LEU A 119 -41.83 43.37 27.34
C LEU A 119 -42.17 44.16 26.07
N ILE A 120 -43.47 44.36 25.82
CA ILE A 120 -43.95 45.25 24.77
C ILE A 120 -44.17 46.59 25.46
N ILE A 121 -43.39 47.60 25.07
CA ILE A 121 -43.55 48.97 25.53
C ILE A 121 -44.60 49.59 24.60
N ASP A 122 -45.81 49.80 25.11
CA ASP A 122 -46.78 50.66 24.44
C ASP A 122 -46.37 52.11 24.70
N GLU A 123 -45.81 52.76 23.68
CA GLU A 123 -45.63 54.22 23.69
C GLU A 123 -47.00 54.87 23.63
N LYS A 124 -47.30 55.70 24.63
CA LYS A 124 -48.56 56.41 24.80
C LYS A 124 -48.44 57.86 24.36
#